data_AF-X1B888-F1
#
_entry.id   AF-X1B888-F1
#
_cell.length_a   1.000
_cell.length_b   1.000
_cell.length_c   1.000
_cell.angle_alpha   90.00
_cell.angle_beta   90.00
_cell.angle_gamma   90.00
#
_symmetry.space_group_name_H-M   'P 1'
#
loop_
_entity.id
_entity.type
_entity.pdbx_description
1 polymer ?
#
loop_
_entity_poly.entity_id
_entity_poly.type
_entity_poly.pdbx_seq_one_letter_code
_entity_poly.pdbx_strand_id
1 'polypeptide(L)'
;MKKILLWLLVLTMCVSMVACFSLAGCKAKAVAEEEAAPAVEEVEEETPAEEVTEEVAPIEEEVDPIALALEFAERAIEGEAVEYTGTTDFTVGVIMPQLDNDGWFGMYIGVLMGVIKTGVNFVTLDARNNVDNQLAMIEDLITRKVDAIVFVPVDSAALSVGVIKANEAGIPVVTMDRSTESGEVLALVESNN
;
A
#
# COMPACT_ATOMS: atom_id res chain seq x y z
N MET A 1 -3.34 3.65 44.37
CA MET A 1 -4.44 4.64 44.30
C MET A 1 -4.42 5.46 43.01
N LYS A 2 -3.49 6.40 42.77
CA LYS A 2 -3.50 7.29 41.57
C LYS A 2 -3.69 6.57 40.21
N LYS A 3 -3.02 5.45 39.98
CA LYS A 3 -3.16 4.66 38.73
C LYS A 3 -4.57 4.07 38.54
N ILE A 4 -5.19 3.53 39.59
CA ILE A 4 -6.56 2.97 39.55
C ILE A 4 -7.59 4.07 39.26
N LEU A 5 -7.39 5.27 39.83
CA LEU A 5 -8.26 6.43 39.56
C LEU A 5 -8.17 6.88 38.10
N LEU A 6 -6.97 6.81 37.48
CA LEU A 6 -6.78 7.12 36.07
C LEU A 6 -7.49 6.10 35.14
N TRP A 7 -7.37 4.80 35.44
CA TRP A 7 -8.05 3.75 34.66
C TRP A 7 -9.59 3.85 34.73
N LEU A 8 -10.16 4.21 35.89
CA LEU A 8 -11.59 4.47 36.02
C LEU A 8 -12.03 5.69 35.20
N LEU A 9 -11.21 6.74 35.13
CA LEU A 9 -11.50 7.95 34.36
C LEU A 9 -11.51 7.68 32.84
N VAL A 10 -10.54 6.89 32.35
CA VAL A 10 -10.50 6.43 30.95
C VAL A 10 -11.72 5.56 30.63
N LEU A 11 -12.07 4.61 31.50
CA LEU A 11 -13.25 3.74 31.32
C LEU A 11 -14.55 4.55 31.21
N THR A 12 -14.75 5.56 32.06
CA THR A 12 -15.94 6.43 31.99
C THR A 12 -15.96 7.28 30.72
N MET A 13 -14.81 7.69 30.18
CA MET A 13 -14.74 8.44 28.92
C MET A 13 -15.15 7.55 27.74
N CYS A 14 -14.64 6.32 27.67
CA CYS A 14 -14.99 5.36 26.60
C CYS A 14 -16.49 5.02 26.58
N VAL A 15 -17.13 4.84 27.74
CA VAL A 15 -18.57 4.55 27.83
C VAL A 15 -19.43 5.73 27.35
N SER A 16 -18.97 6.98 27.52
CA SER A 16 -19.70 8.16 27.03
C SER A 16 -19.75 8.28 25.50
N MET A 17 -18.76 7.71 24.80
CA MET A 17 -18.59 7.88 23.35
C MET A 17 -19.52 6.97 22.52
N VAL A 18 -20.05 5.89 23.13
CA VAL A 18 -20.98 4.95 22.48
C VAL A 18 -22.42 5.50 22.42
N ALA A 19 -22.75 6.54 23.20
CA ALA A 19 -24.11 7.08 23.32
C ALA A 19 -24.54 8.06 22.21
N CYS A 20 -23.64 8.47 21.31
CA CYS A 20 -23.91 9.52 20.32
C CYS A 20 -24.30 9.00 18.91
N PHE A 21 -24.44 7.69 18.71
CA PHE A 21 -24.62 7.10 17.37
C PHE A 21 -25.99 6.43 17.13
N SER A 22 -27.05 6.85 17.82
CA SER A 22 -28.38 6.24 17.66
C SER A 22 -29.56 7.23 17.80
N LEU A 23 -29.70 8.13 16.81
CA LEU A 23 -30.92 8.93 16.61
C LEU A 23 -31.15 9.25 15.11
N ALA A 24 -31.45 8.23 14.30
CA ALA A 24 -32.01 8.38 12.96
C ALA A 24 -32.93 7.20 12.63
N GLY A 25 -34.16 7.21 13.17
CA GLY A 25 -35.11 6.11 13.05
C GLY A 25 -36.51 6.54 12.56
N CYS A 26 -36.91 5.95 11.43
CA CYS A 26 -38.30 5.78 10.95
C CYS A 26 -39.16 7.01 10.61
N LYS A 27 -39.60 7.05 9.34
CA LYS A 27 -41.04 6.91 9.06
C LYS A 27 -41.32 6.37 7.65
N ALA A 28 -42.05 5.27 7.58
CA ALA A 28 -42.73 4.78 6.38
C ALA A 28 -44.25 4.97 6.52
N LYS A 29 -44.93 5.36 5.43
CA LYS A 29 -46.40 5.29 5.22
C LYS A 29 -46.65 5.54 3.72
N ALA A 30 -46.99 4.56 2.88
CA ALA A 30 -48.23 3.78 2.74
C ALA A 30 -49.34 4.45 1.89
N VAL A 31 -49.43 3.97 0.65
CA VAL A 31 -50.56 3.77 -0.31
C VAL A 31 -51.91 4.50 -0.11
N ALA A 32 -52.32 5.22 -1.17
CA ALA A 32 -53.64 5.34 -1.83
C ALA A 32 -53.46 6.38 -2.98
N GLU A 33 -54.20 6.43 -4.10
CA GLU A 33 -55.44 5.76 -4.53
C GLU A 33 -55.49 5.70 -6.09
N GLU A 34 -56.55 5.12 -6.64
CA GLU A 34 -56.79 4.73 -8.05
C GLU A 34 -57.57 5.78 -8.85
N GLU A 35 -57.26 6.00 -10.15
CA GLU A 35 -58.31 6.19 -11.18
C GLU A 35 -57.84 6.06 -12.65
N ALA A 36 -58.67 5.34 -13.43
CA ALA A 36 -58.97 5.47 -14.87
C ALA A 36 -57.86 5.41 -15.96
N ALA A 37 -57.82 4.26 -16.67
CA ALA A 37 -57.41 4.18 -18.08
C ALA A 37 -58.55 4.67 -19.02
N PRO A 38 -58.29 4.83 -20.34
CA PRO A 38 -58.70 3.72 -21.22
C PRO A 38 -57.81 3.42 -22.46
N ALA A 39 -57.89 2.15 -22.87
CA ALA A 39 -57.97 1.60 -24.24
C ALA A 39 -56.80 1.86 -25.23
N VAL A 40 -55.95 0.88 -25.53
CA VAL A 40 -56.15 -0.37 -26.34
C VAL A 40 -56.07 -0.12 -27.85
N GLU A 41 -54.98 -0.60 -28.46
CA GLU A 41 -55.06 -1.45 -29.66
C GLU A 41 -53.89 -2.45 -29.62
N GLU A 42 -54.18 -3.74 -29.83
CA GLU A 42 -53.26 -4.87 -29.67
C GLU A 42 -52.79 -5.40 -31.04
N VAL A 43 -51.58 -5.93 -31.10
CA VAL A 43 -51.18 -6.96 -32.08
C VAL A 43 -50.25 -7.97 -31.38
N GLU A 44 -50.80 -9.13 -30.99
CA GLU A 44 -50.07 -10.40 -30.75
C GLU A 44 -49.71 -11.02 -32.14
N GLU A 45 -48.85 -12.01 -32.39
CA GLU A 45 -48.16 -13.09 -31.65
C GLU A 45 -46.65 -13.07 -32.07
N GLU A 46 -45.65 -13.86 -31.62
CA GLU A 46 -45.46 -14.93 -30.61
C GLU A 46 -43.93 -14.97 -30.25
N THR A 47 -43.47 -16.00 -29.53
CA THR A 47 -42.10 -16.30 -29.05
C THR A 47 -41.60 -17.65 -29.67
N PRO A 48 -40.50 -18.35 -29.25
CA PRO A 48 -39.49 -18.08 -28.20
C PRO A 48 -38.01 -18.46 -28.54
N ALA A 49 -37.16 -18.36 -27.49
CA ALA A 49 -35.79 -18.91 -27.33
C ALA A 49 -34.64 -18.23 -28.12
N GLU A 50 -33.43 -18.09 -27.59
CA GLU A 50 -32.80 -18.67 -26.39
C GLU A 50 -32.01 -17.61 -25.61
N GLU A 51 -32.15 -17.58 -24.28
CA GLU A 51 -31.47 -16.63 -23.40
C GLU A 51 -30.07 -17.16 -23.04
N VAL A 52 -29.06 -16.74 -23.79
CA VAL A 52 -27.66 -16.90 -23.36
C VAL A 52 -27.35 -15.79 -22.36
N THR A 53 -27.69 -16.03 -21.10
CA THR A 53 -27.04 -15.31 -19.99
C THR A 53 -25.57 -15.70 -20.00
N GLU A 54 -24.75 -14.89 -20.68
CA GLU A 54 -23.31 -14.90 -20.45
C GLU A 54 -23.09 -14.35 -19.04
N GLU A 55 -23.11 -15.24 -18.05
CA GLU A 55 -22.60 -14.96 -16.72
C GLU A 55 -21.10 -14.76 -16.87
N VAL A 56 -20.72 -13.51 -17.21
CA VAL A 56 -19.33 -13.08 -17.27
C VAL A 56 -18.80 -13.13 -15.85
N ALA A 57 -18.28 -14.30 -15.49
CA ALA A 57 -17.50 -14.50 -14.27
C ALA A 57 -16.46 -13.39 -14.18
N PRO A 58 -16.20 -12.82 -12.98
CA PRO A 58 -15.19 -11.77 -12.84
C PRO A 58 -13.87 -12.28 -13.42
N ILE A 59 -13.42 -11.63 -14.48
CA ILE A 59 -12.08 -11.84 -14.99
C ILE A 59 -11.16 -11.26 -13.91
N GLU A 60 -10.55 -12.12 -13.09
CA GLU A 60 -9.44 -11.69 -12.24
C GLU A 60 -8.33 -11.23 -13.19
N GLU A 61 -8.24 -9.92 -13.36
CA GLU A 61 -7.30 -9.29 -14.28
C GLU A 61 -5.89 -9.57 -13.78
N GLU A 62 -5.19 -10.48 -14.45
CA GLU A 62 -3.81 -10.85 -14.13
C GLU A 62 -2.92 -9.63 -14.38
N VAL A 63 -2.70 -8.84 -13.32
CA VAL A 63 -2.02 -7.54 -13.39
C VAL A 63 -0.59 -7.74 -13.91
N ASP A 64 -0.31 -7.28 -15.12
CA ASP A 64 1.02 -7.37 -15.72
C ASP A 64 2.05 -6.67 -14.82
N PRO A 65 2.99 -7.41 -14.21
CA PRO A 65 3.97 -6.84 -13.29
C PRO A 65 4.92 -5.84 -13.95
N ILE A 66 5.04 -5.86 -15.28
CA ILE A 66 5.86 -4.92 -16.04
C ILE A 66 5.09 -3.61 -16.22
N ALA A 67 3.84 -3.66 -16.68
CA ALA A 67 3.00 -2.48 -16.83
C ALA A 67 2.83 -1.73 -15.49
N LEU A 68 2.51 -2.46 -14.41
CA LEU A 68 2.35 -1.87 -13.09
C LEU A 68 3.67 -1.28 -12.54
N ALA A 69 4.80 -1.96 -12.77
CA ALA A 69 6.11 -1.42 -12.38
C ALA A 69 6.45 -0.11 -13.13
N LEU A 70 6.05 0.02 -14.39
CA LEU A 70 6.29 1.25 -15.17
C LEU A 70 5.40 2.41 -14.69
N GLU A 71 4.11 2.17 -14.42
CA GLU A 71 3.22 3.19 -13.84
C GLU A 71 3.75 3.72 -12.50
N PHE A 72 4.17 2.82 -11.62
CA PHE A 72 4.79 3.17 -10.34
C PHE A 72 6.16 3.84 -10.51
N ALA A 73 6.91 3.52 -11.56
CA ALA A 73 8.16 4.17 -11.85
C ALA A 73 7.96 5.64 -12.28
N GLU A 74 7.00 5.90 -13.17
CA GLU A 74 6.64 7.24 -13.63
C GLU A 74 6.18 8.14 -12.47
N ARG A 75 5.25 7.66 -11.63
CA ARG A 75 4.75 8.39 -10.45
C ARG A 75 5.86 8.76 -9.45
N ALA A 76 6.85 7.89 -9.27
CA ALA A 76 7.97 8.16 -8.37
C ALA A 76 8.90 9.29 -8.91
N ILE A 77 9.08 9.41 -10.23
CA ILE A 77 9.81 10.54 -10.84
C ILE A 77 9.08 11.87 -10.58
N GLU A 78 7.74 11.86 -10.62
CA GLU A 78 6.90 13.03 -10.29
C GLU A 78 6.99 13.42 -8.80
N GLY A 79 7.65 12.59 -7.98
CA GLY A 79 7.88 12.84 -6.56
C GLY A 79 6.76 12.32 -5.65
N GLU A 80 5.86 11.47 -6.17
CA GLU A 80 4.88 10.78 -5.35
C GLU A 80 5.55 9.67 -4.52
N ALA A 81 5.10 9.50 -3.27
CA ALA A 81 5.34 8.26 -2.55
C ALA A 81 4.45 7.17 -3.17
N VAL A 82 5.07 6.11 -3.69
CA VAL A 82 4.33 4.97 -4.24
C VAL A 82 4.17 3.91 -3.15
N GLU A 83 2.92 3.51 -2.94
CA GLU A 83 2.55 2.41 -2.07
C GLU A 83 1.70 1.40 -2.86
N TYR A 84 1.94 0.12 -2.62
CA TYR A 84 1.22 -0.99 -3.22
C TYR A 84 0.79 -1.97 -2.15
N THR A 85 -0.49 -2.35 -2.19
CA THR A 85 -1.05 -3.45 -1.39
C THR A 85 -1.18 -4.67 -2.30
N GLY A 86 -0.36 -5.68 -2.03
CA GLY A 86 -0.38 -6.96 -2.72
C GLY A 86 -1.34 -7.96 -2.06
N THR A 87 -0.99 -9.24 -2.17
CA THR A 87 -1.79 -10.39 -1.71
C THR A 87 -1.31 -11.00 -0.39
N THR A 88 -0.29 -10.41 0.24
CA THR A 88 0.30 -10.88 1.49
C THR A 88 0.26 -9.80 2.58
N ASP A 89 0.38 -10.20 3.85
CA ASP A 89 0.46 -9.24 4.97
C ASP A 89 1.86 -8.60 5.10
N PHE A 90 2.87 -9.10 4.38
CA PHE A 90 4.26 -8.68 4.50
C PHE A 90 4.51 -7.36 3.75
N THR A 91 5.24 -6.43 4.38
CA THR A 91 5.50 -5.09 3.85
C THR A 91 6.99 -4.78 3.76
N VAL A 92 7.47 -4.38 2.57
CA VAL A 92 8.86 -3.99 2.32
C VAL A 92 8.96 -2.49 2.08
N GLY A 93 9.88 -1.83 2.79
CA GLY A 93 10.31 -0.48 2.43
C GLY A 93 11.44 -0.52 1.41
N VAL A 94 11.28 0.14 0.27
CA VAL A 94 12.30 0.28 -0.78
C VAL A 94 12.80 1.72 -0.80
N ILE A 95 14.10 1.97 -0.57
CA ILE A 95 14.67 3.31 -0.68
C ILE A 95 15.74 3.38 -1.77
N MET A 96 15.47 4.16 -2.81
CA MET A 96 16.43 4.46 -3.87
C MET A 96 17.29 5.68 -3.50
N PRO A 97 18.55 5.77 -3.98
CA PRO A 97 19.46 6.82 -3.55
C PRO A 97 19.15 8.15 -4.26
N GLN A 98 18.73 8.10 -5.52
CA GLN A 98 18.13 9.18 -6.32
C GLN A 98 17.37 8.52 -7.49
N LEU A 99 16.29 9.13 -8.00
CA LEU A 99 15.59 8.63 -9.22
C LEU A 99 15.79 9.52 -10.47
N ASP A 100 16.55 10.62 -10.35
CA ASP A 100 16.78 11.60 -11.41
C ASP A 100 17.86 11.21 -12.44
N ASN A 101 18.27 9.94 -12.49
CA ASN A 101 19.11 9.40 -13.57
C ASN A 101 18.71 8.00 -14.02
N ASP A 102 18.95 7.73 -15.31
CA ASP A 102 18.54 6.52 -16.02
C ASP A 102 19.02 5.21 -15.36
N GLY A 103 20.19 5.23 -14.70
CA GLY A 103 20.79 4.04 -14.08
C GLY A 103 20.02 3.58 -12.85
N TRP A 104 19.76 4.49 -11.91
CA TRP A 104 18.93 4.18 -10.74
C TRP A 104 17.47 3.97 -11.12
N PHE A 105 16.96 4.71 -12.10
CA PHE A 105 15.59 4.52 -12.59
C PHE A 105 15.39 3.13 -13.20
N GLY A 106 16.32 2.66 -14.04
CA GLY A 106 16.31 1.29 -14.56
C GLY A 106 16.42 0.23 -13.46
N MET A 107 17.26 0.45 -12.45
CA MET A 107 17.34 -0.43 -11.27
C MET A 107 16.02 -0.45 -10.49
N TYR A 108 15.40 0.70 -10.29
CA TYR A 108 14.15 0.86 -9.56
C TYR A 108 12.99 0.11 -10.23
N ILE A 109 12.83 0.20 -11.55
CA ILE A 109 11.88 -0.61 -12.32
C ILE A 109 12.13 -2.11 -12.07
N GLY A 110 13.40 -2.54 -12.07
CA GLY A 110 13.78 -3.92 -11.77
C GLY A 110 13.38 -4.38 -10.36
N VAL A 111 13.53 -3.51 -9.36
CA VAL A 111 13.08 -3.77 -7.98
C VAL A 111 11.56 -3.88 -7.91
N LEU A 112 10.82 -2.93 -8.49
CA LEU A 112 9.35 -2.94 -8.56
C LEU A 112 8.83 -4.22 -9.21
N MET A 113 9.35 -4.58 -10.38
CA MET A 113 9.03 -5.85 -11.05
C MET A 113 9.32 -7.09 -10.19
N GLY A 114 10.32 -7.03 -9.31
CA GLY A 114 10.65 -8.09 -8.36
C GLY A 114 9.62 -8.22 -7.25
N VAL A 115 9.27 -7.12 -6.58
CA VAL A 115 8.35 -7.12 -5.43
C VAL A 115 6.88 -7.30 -5.82
N ILE A 116 6.45 -6.80 -6.99
CA ILE A 116 5.09 -7.02 -7.50
C ILE A 116 4.86 -8.52 -7.74
N LYS A 117 5.84 -9.22 -8.32
CA LYS A 117 5.76 -10.67 -8.61
C LYS A 117 5.66 -11.57 -7.39
N THR A 118 5.98 -11.08 -6.19
CA THR A 118 5.84 -11.85 -4.94
C THR A 118 4.53 -11.57 -4.21
N GLY A 119 3.72 -10.60 -4.66
CA GLY A 119 2.50 -10.18 -3.96
C GLY A 119 2.77 -9.49 -2.62
N VAL A 120 3.99 -8.98 -2.41
CA VAL A 120 4.41 -8.29 -1.20
C VAL A 120 3.96 -6.83 -1.24
N ASN A 121 3.44 -6.32 -0.12
CA ASN A 121 3.14 -4.89 0.01
C ASN A 121 4.45 -4.12 -0.01
N PHE A 122 4.47 -2.93 -0.61
CA PHE A 122 5.65 -2.09 -0.54
C PHE A 122 5.33 -0.62 -0.45
N VAL A 123 6.29 0.13 0.09
CA VAL A 123 6.39 1.59 -0.02
C VAL A 123 7.76 1.92 -0.60
N THR A 124 7.79 2.82 -1.58
CA THR A 124 9.03 3.25 -2.23
C THR A 124 9.33 4.72 -1.93
N LEU A 125 10.60 5.03 -1.67
CA LEU A 125 11.05 6.36 -1.29
C LEU A 125 12.29 6.75 -2.11
N ASP A 126 12.34 8.00 -2.57
CA ASP A 126 13.51 8.58 -3.24
C ASP A 126 14.27 9.51 -2.27
N ALA A 127 15.51 9.14 -1.92
CA ALA A 127 16.36 9.95 -1.04
C ALA A 127 16.86 11.26 -1.68
N ARG A 128 16.76 11.43 -3.01
CA ARG A 128 17.20 12.61 -3.77
C ARG A 128 18.67 12.96 -3.54
N ASN A 129 19.53 11.94 -3.52
CA ASN A 129 20.97 11.97 -3.26
C ASN A 129 21.34 12.67 -1.93
N ASN A 130 20.52 12.50 -0.89
CA ASN A 130 20.70 13.15 0.39
C ASN A 130 20.68 12.13 1.55
N VAL A 131 21.77 12.14 2.33
CA VAL A 131 22.02 11.24 3.47
C VAL A 131 21.06 11.45 4.64
N ASP A 132 20.64 12.69 4.89
CA ASP A 132 19.71 13.00 5.99
C ASP A 132 18.27 12.55 5.63
N ASN A 133 17.86 12.73 4.37
CA ASN A 133 16.58 12.25 3.82
C ASN A 133 16.48 10.71 3.88
N GLN A 134 17.30 10.00 3.11
CA GLN A 134 18.20 9.00 3.68
C GLN A 134 17.78 8.26 4.96
N LEU A 135 18.40 8.72 6.03
CA LEU A 135 18.25 8.25 7.39
C LEU A 135 16.83 8.48 7.93
N ALA A 136 16.20 9.62 7.64
CA ALA A 136 14.82 9.90 8.07
C ALA A 136 13.80 8.92 7.44
N MET A 137 14.02 8.49 6.20
CA MET A 137 13.21 7.46 5.53
C MET A 137 13.36 6.10 6.21
N ILE A 138 14.57 5.71 6.60
CA ILE A 138 14.80 4.49 7.39
C ILE A 138 14.07 4.58 8.75
N GLU A 139 14.12 5.73 9.43
CA GLU A 139 13.42 5.95 10.70
C GLU A 139 11.88 5.92 10.57
N ASP A 140 11.33 6.43 9.45
CA ASP A 140 9.90 6.32 9.13
C ASP A 140 9.50 4.85 8.92
N LEU A 141 10.25 4.09 8.11
CA LEU A 141 9.99 2.67 7.86
C LEU A 141 10.06 1.83 9.15
N ILE A 142 11.02 2.12 10.04
CA ILE A 142 11.10 1.53 11.38
C ILE A 142 9.86 1.88 12.22
N THR A 143 9.42 3.14 12.18
CA THR A 143 8.23 3.61 12.91
C THR A 143 6.94 2.97 12.40
N ARG A 144 6.84 2.79 11.07
CA ARG A 144 5.78 2.07 10.37
C ARG A 144 5.80 0.56 10.61
N LYS A 145 6.94 0.02 11.08
CA LYS A 145 7.19 -1.41 11.32
C LYS A 145 7.05 -2.25 10.05
N VAL A 146 7.70 -1.82 8.98
CA VAL A 146 7.86 -2.69 7.79
C VAL A 146 8.64 -3.95 8.17
N ASP A 147 8.36 -5.06 7.49
CA ASP A 147 8.96 -6.36 7.80
C ASP A 147 10.37 -6.53 7.21
N ALA A 148 10.75 -5.71 6.22
CA ALA A 148 12.13 -5.59 5.74
C ALA A 148 12.39 -4.22 5.08
N ILE A 149 13.66 -3.83 5.02
CA ILE A 149 14.12 -2.66 4.25
C ILE A 149 15.07 -3.12 3.14
N VAL A 150 14.82 -2.70 1.91
CA VAL A 150 15.70 -2.85 0.75
C VAL A 150 16.16 -1.47 0.33
N PHE A 151 17.47 -1.21 0.28
CA PHE A 151 17.95 0.12 -0.13
C PHE A 151 19.34 0.13 -0.77
N VAL A 152 19.63 1.21 -1.50
CA VAL A 152 21.00 1.57 -1.88
C VAL A 152 21.45 2.73 -0.98
N PRO A 153 22.49 2.59 -0.15
CA PRO A 153 22.97 3.68 0.68
C PRO A 153 23.55 4.81 -0.20
N VAL A 154 23.12 6.06 0.03
CA VAL A 154 23.72 7.25 -0.59
C VAL A 154 25.21 7.34 -0.24
N ASP A 155 25.54 7.07 1.02
CA ASP A 155 26.90 7.00 1.57
C ASP A 155 27.04 5.78 2.52
N SER A 156 28.02 4.92 2.24
CA SER A 156 28.20 3.64 2.96
C SER A 156 28.57 3.82 4.45
N ALA A 157 29.32 4.85 4.80
CA ALA A 157 29.72 5.10 6.18
C ALA A 157 28.54 5.71 6.96
N ALA A 158 27.98 6.80 6.45
CA ALA A 158 26.95 7.58 7.12
C ALA A 158 25.64 6.80 7.33
N LEU A 159 25.22 5.97 6.37
CA LEU A 159 23.99 5.18 6.49
C LEU A 159 24.11 3.96 7.40
N SER A 160 25.32 3.61 7.87
CA SER A 160 25.52 2.53 8.84
C SER A 160 24.68 2.72 10.12
N VAL A 161 24.46 3.97 10.55
CA VAL A 161 23.61 4.26 11.72
C VAL A 161 22.12 3.95 11.46
N GLY A 162 21.66 4.06 10.22
CA GLY A 162 20.30 3.67 9.83
C GLY A 162 20.12 2.16 9.85
N VAL A 163 21.10 1.42 9.32
CA VAL A 163 21.09 -0.06 9.34
C VAL A 163 21.10 -0.58 10.77
N ILE A 164 21.96 -0.06 11.64
CA ILE A 164 21.99 -0.42 13.07
C ILE A 164 20.63 -0.19 13.74
N LYS A 165 19.98 0.97 13.51
CA LYS A 165 18.64 1.25 14.05
C LYS A 165 17.58 0.24 13.56
N ALA A 166 17.63 -0.15 12.29
CA ALA A 166 16.74 -1.16 11.73
C ALA A 166 16.99 -2.54 12.37
N ASN A 167 18.25 -2.94 12.55
CA ASN A 167 18.62 -4.18 13.23
C ASN A 167 18.16 -4.20 14.70
N GLU A 168 18.33 -3.08 15.43
CA GLU A 168 17.86 -2.90 16.81
C GLU A 168 16.32 -2.99 16.92
N ALA A 169 15.60 -2.58 15.86
CA ALA A 169 14.15 -2.76 15.75
C ALA A 169 13.73 -4.18 15.33
N GLY A 170 14.67 -5.06 15.00
CA GLY A 170 14.43 -6.42 14.50
C GLY A 170 14.06 -6.49 13.02
N ILE A 171 14.27 -5.41 12.27
CA ILE A 171 13.95 -5.33 10.84
C ILE A 171 15.18 -5.74 10.02
N PRO A 172 15.11 -6.82 9.21
CA PRO A 172 16.19 -7.22 8.32
C PRO A 172 16.41 -6.18 7.22
N VAL A 173 17.68 -5.92 6.91
CA VAL A 173 18.10 -4.97 5.88
C VAL A 173 18.81 -5.69 4.75
N VAL A 174 18.37 -5.46 3.53
CA VAL A 174 19.05 -5.88 2.29
C VAL A 174 19.59 -4.65 1.61
N THR A 175 20.85 -4.70 1.18
CA THR A 175 21.45 -3.62 0.38
C THR A 175 21.58 -4.04 -1.08
N MET A 176 21.56 -3.05 -1.97
CA MET A 176 21.77 -3.22 -3.40
C MET A 176 22.85 -2.26 -3.86
N ASP A 177 23.66 -2.66 -4.85
CA ASP A 177 24.77 -1.91 -5.48
C ASP A 177 25.95 -1.53 -4.55
N ARG A 178 25.66 -1.07 -3.33
CA ARG A 178 26.59 -0.65 -2.29
C ARG A 178 26.13 -1.18 -0.94
N SER A 179 27.06 -1.65 -0.11
CA SER A 179 26.78 -1.95 1.31
C SER A 179 27.07 -0.77 2.21
N THR A 180 26.62 -0.82 3.46
CA THR A 180 27.13 0.03 4.55
C THR A 180 28.41 -0.55 5.15
N GLU A 181 29.21 0.29 5.80
CA GLU A 181 30.45 -0.10 6.49
C GLU A 181 30.20 -0.80 7.83
N SER A 182 29.00 -0.65 8.40
CA SER A 182 28.59 -1.25 9.66
C SER A 182 27.06 -1.45 9.71
N GLY A 183 26.60 -2.19 10.72
CA GLY A 183 25.26 -2.77 10.78
C GLY A 183 25.24 -4.19 10.19
N GLU A 184 24.19 -4.94 10.51
CA GLU A 184 23.93 -6.27 9.96
C GLU A 184 23.09 -6.15 8.69
N VAL A 185 23.73 -6.43 7.55
CA VAL A 185 23.08 -6.55 6.24
C VAL A 185 22.85 -8.03 5.97
N LEU A 186 21.58 -8.42 5.78
CA LEU A 186 21.15 -9.80 5.53
C LEU A 186 21.68 -10.32 4.18
N ALA A 187 21.68 -9.46 3.17
CA ALA A 187 22.20 -9.74 1.84
C ALA A 187 22.61 -8.44 1.14
N LEU A 188 23.68 -8.51 0.34
CA LEU A 188 24.09 -7.48 -0.61
C LEU A 188 23.87 -8.01 -2.03
N VAL A 189 23.16 -7.24 -2.86
CA VAL A 189 22.93 -7.55 -4.27
C VAL A 189 23.69 -6.55 -5.14
N GLU A 190 24.89 -6.93 -5.58
CA GLU A 190 25.76 -6.09 -6.41
C GLU A 190 26.26 -6.82 -7.67
N SER A 191 26.85 -6.06 -8.59
CA SER A 191 27.67 -6.62 -9.67
C SER A 191 29.09 -6.88 -9.15
N ASN A 192 29.78 -7.88 -9.71
CA ASN A 192 31.19 -8.13 -9.44
C ASN A 192 32.02 -6.95 -10.00
N ASN A 193 32.56 -6.11 -9.10
CA ASN A 193 33.17 -4.80 -9.38
C ASN A 193 34.71 -4.79 -9.26
#